data_AF-A0A3B9WYV5-F1
#
_entry.id   AF-A0A3B9WYV5-F1
#
_cell.length_a   1.000
_cell.length_b   1.000
_cell.length_c   1.000
_cell.angle_alpha   90.00
_cell.angle_beta   90.00
_cell.angle_gamma   90.00
#
_symmetry.space_group_name_H-M   'P 1'
#
loop_
_entity.id
_entity.type
_entity.pdbx_description
1 polymer ?
#
loop_
_entity_poly.entity_id
_entity_poly.type
_entity_poly.pdbx_seq_one_letter_code
_entity_poly.pdbx_strand_id
1 'polypeptide(L)'
;MYPAFFRNDQAFSAANSETIYLMDDRVREMIDVVRDETGKENIVFIIDEIGQYVGSQQSKILDLQGLAENIKNIGQGKVWMLGTAQQTLTEDDPHTAINSPELFKLKDRFPISVELESSDIKEICFRRLLGKSSEGETVLGKLFEDKGQALRSNTKLKDAKYYDEGFDQTSFTNLYPFLPAHFEILLRLLGALAKSTGGVGLRSAIKVLQDVLVEGAGDQPPIADQELGWLATTVTLYDSLGKDIRRAFASIHGAVEKVAVQFPDDKPTQDVAKTIAVLQILANIPISIDNIAALMHPSVSAASIKDQVKDSIDKMLGNAFVPLGEKDGSLRFFSEKLNDVEQERAQLALRSSDVQRIFSSALRETLHPLPAARLHGSRAVTSGLKSIKGGRTISLAGERETIQTALVLSDAAEYD
;
A
#
# COMPACT_ATOMS: atom_id res chain seq x y z
N MET A 1 -25.96 -46.62 -10.77
CA MET A 1 -26.30 -46.45 -12.21
C MET A 1 -27.49 -47.36 -12.47
N TYR A 2 -28.67 -46.79 -12.77
CA TYR A 2 -29.97 -47.47 -12.78
C TYR A 2 -30.03 -48.60 -13.82
N PRO A 3 -30.05 -49.90 -13.43
CA PRO A 3 -30.02 -51.02 -14.38
C PRO A 3 -31.34 -51.26 -15.11
N ALA A 4 -32.43 -50.62 -14.66
CA ALA A 4 -33.76 -50.83 -15.22
C ALA A 4 -33.99 -50.08 -16.55
N PHE A 5 -33.24 -49.00 -16.82
CA PHE A 5 -33.47 -48.10 -17.95
C PHE A 5 -32.60 -48.38 -19.18
N PHE A 6 -31.48 -49.10 -19.04
CA PHE A 6 -30.54 -49.37 -20.14
C PHE A 6 -30.38 -50.87 -20.34
N ARG A 7 -31.23 -51.45 -21.20
CA ARG A 7 -31.27 -52.91 -21.45
C ARG A 7 -30.33 -53.40 -22.54
N ASN A 8 -29.70 -52.52 -23.33
CA ASN A 8 -28.72 -52.89 -24.34
C ASN A 8 -27.67 -51.78 -24.56
N ASP A 9 -26.51 -52.14 -25.09
CA ASP A 9 -25.36 -51.24 -25.28
C ASP A 9 -25.64 -50.10 -26.28
N GLN A 10 -26.68 -50.23 -27.12
CA GLN A 10 -27.12 -49.18 -28.05
C GLN A 10 -28.05 -48.14 -27.40
N ALA A 11 -28.65 -48.41 -26.24
CA ALA A 11 -29.53 -47.47 -25.55
C ALA A 11 -28.80 -46.21 -25.05
N PHE A 12 -27.50 -46.31 -24.78
CA PHE A 12 -26.68 -45.16 -24.36
C PHE A 12 -26.42 -44.17 -25.51
N SER A 13 -26.21 -44.68 -26.73
CA SER A 13 -25.94 -43.85 -27.91
C SER A 13 -27.22 -43.25 -28.53
N ALA A 14 -28.37 -43.93 -28.38
CA ALA A 14 -29.67 -43.43 -28.84
C ALA A 14 -30.27 -42.33 -27.94
N ALA A 15 -29.73 -42.12 -26.73
CA ALA A 15 -30.16 -41.03 -25.83
C ALA A 15 -29.68 -39.64 -26.28
N ASN A 16 -28.80 -39.55 -27.28
CA ASN A 16 -28.26 -38.29 -27.81
C ASN A 16 -29.12 -37.66 -28.93
N SER A 17 -30.28 -38.22 -29.26
CA SER A 17 -31.23 -37.57 -30.17
C SER A 17 -32.46 -37.07 -29.41
N GLU A 18 -32.49 -35.75 -29.17
CA GLU A 18 -33.69 -34.95 -28.90
C GLU A 18 -34.62 -35.46 -27.80
N THR A 19 -34.13 -35.60 -26.57
CA THR A 19 -35.02 -35.37 -25.43
C THR A 19 -34.97 -33.87 -25.12
N ILE A 20 -35.95 -33.14 -25.65
CA ILE A 20 -36.30 -31.82 -25.12
C ILE A 20 -36.82 -32.09 -23.71
N TYR A 21 -35.91 -32.18 -22.74
CA TYR A 21 -36.29 -32.03 -21.34
C TYR A 21 -36.83 -30.60 -21.23
N LEU A 22 -38.15 -30.48 -21.10
CA LEU A 22 -38.77 -29.22 -20.78
C LEU A 22 -38.10 -28.74 -19.49
N MET A 23 -37.62 -27.50 -19.50
CA MET A 23 -36.85 -26.93 -18.40
C MET A 23 -37.61 -27.00 -17.06
N ASP A 24 -38.94 -27.04 -17.14
CA ASP A 24 -39.89 -27.24 -16.04
C ASP A 24 -39.73 -28.60 -15.35
N ASP A 25 -39.57 -29.67 -16.13
CA ASP A 25 -39.44 -31.04 -15.60
C ASP A 25 -38.10 -31.19 -14.88
N ARG A 26 -37.05 -30.55 -15.38
CA ARG A 26 -35.74 -30.50 -14.71
C ARG A 26 -35.81 -29.77 -13.38
N VAL A 27 -36.51 -28.63 -13.31
CA VAL A 27 -36.68 -27.89 -12.05
C VAL A 27 -37.51 -28.68 -11.05
N ARG A 28 -38.56 -29.36 -11.51
CA ARG A 28 -39.38 -30.24 -10.65
C ARG A 28 -38.53 -31.37 -10.08
N GLU A 29 -37.76 -32.05 -10.92
CA GLU A 29 -36.85 -33.12 -10.49
C GLU A 29 -35.80 -32.61 -9.50
N MET A 30 -35.19 -31.44 -9.73
CA MET A 30 -34.25 -30.84 -8.78
C MET A 30 -34.88 -30.57 -7.41
N ILE A 31 -36.11 -30.06 -7.37
CA ILE A 31 -36.84 -29.79 -6.12
C ILE A 31 -37.20 -31.09 -5.42
N ASP A 32 -37.72 -32.07 -6.17
CA ASP A 32 -38.17 -33.35 -5.63
C ASP A 32 -37.00 -34.15 -5.06
N VAL A 33 -35.85 -34.19 -5.75
CA VAL A 33 -34.62 -34.83 -5.23
C VAL A 33 -34.20 -34.22 -3.89
N VAL A 34 -34.20 -32.88 -3.77
CA VAL A 34 -33.82 -32.22 -2.51
C VAL A 34 -34.85 -32.53 -1.41
N ARG A 35 -36.14 -32.57 -1.74
CA ARG A 35 -37.21 -32.89 -0.77
C ARG A 35 -37.14 -34.34 -0.31
N ASP A 36 -36.93 -35.28 -1.21
CA ASP A 36 -36.87 -36.70 -0.90
C ASP A 36 -35.67 -37.03 -0.01
N GLU A 37 -34.51 -36.42 -0.29
CA GLU A 37 -33.28 -36.64 0.49
C GLU A 37 -33.30 -35.92 1.85
N THR A 38 -33.86 -34.72 1.94
CA THR A 38 -33.75 -33.87 3.15
C THR A 38 -35.03 -33.76 3.97
N GLY A 39 -36.19 -34.09 3.39
CA GLY A 39 -37.52 -33.84 3.95
C GLY A 39 -37.86 -32.35 4.11
N LYS A 40 -37.07 -31.43 3.52
CA LYS A 40 -37.26 -29.98 3.67
C LYS A 40 -38.07 -29.40 2.53
N GLU A 41 -39.15 -28.73 2.91
CA GLU A 41 -40.04 -28.03 1.98
C GLU A 41 -39.46 -26.70 1.47
N ASN A 42 -38.63 -26.05 2.29
CA ASN A 42 -37.99 -24.77 1.99
C ASN A 42 -36.58 -25.02 1.43
N ILE A 43 -36.31 -24.53 0.23
CA ILE A 43 -35.07 -24.79 -0.50
C ILE A 43 -34.48 -23.45 -0.96
N VAL A 44 -33.16 -23.32 -0.83
CA VAL A 44 -32.42 -22.14 -1.28
C VAL A 44 -31.33 -22.61 -2.25
N PHE A 45 -31.46 -22.26 -3.53
CA PHE A 45 -30.43 -22.45 -4.53
C PHE A 45 -29.50 -21.24 -4.53
N ILE A 46 -28.20 -21.45 -4.28
CA ILE A 46 -27.19 -20.40 -4.29
C ILE A 46 -26.31 -20.62 -5.52
N ILE A 47 -26.26 -19.64 -6.40
CA ILE A 47 -25.43 -19.65 -7.61
C ILE A 47 -24.36 -18.57 -7.44
N ASP A 48 -23.11 -19.02 -7.39
CA ASP A 48 -21.96 -18.13 -7.24
C ASP A 48 -21.47 -17.61 -8.60
N GLU A 49 -21.10 -16.33 -8.66
CA GLU A 49 -20.60 -15.60 -9.82
C GLU A 49 -21.38 -15.86 -11.12
N ILE A 50 -22.68 -15.57 -11.11
CA ILE A 50 -23.55 -15.70 -12.30
C ILE A 50 -22.96 -14.99 -13.52
N GLY A 51 -22.28 -13.86 -13.33
CA GLY A 51 -21.61 -13.12 -14.40
C GLY A 51 -20.54 -13.94 -15.14
N GLN A 52 -19.78 -14.79 -14.45
CA GLN A 52 -18.80 -15.69 -15.07
C GLN A 52 -19.48 -16.83 -15.84
N TYR A 53 -20.56 -17.39 -15.27
CA TYR A 53 -21.32 -18.46 -15.93
C TYR A 53 -21.92 -18.00 -17.27
N VAL A 54 -22.46 -16.78 -17.27
CA VAL A 54 -23.05 -16.12 -18.44
C VAL A 54 -21.97 -15.76 -19.47
N GLY A 55 -20.84 -15.20 -19.04
CA GLY A 55 -19.76 -14.77 -19.94
C GLY A 55 -20.28 -13.93 -21.12
N SER A 56 -19.77 -14.17 -22.32
CA SER A 56 -20.24 -13.52 -23.55
C SER A 56 -21.39 -14.27 -24.27
N GLN A 57 -21.96 -15.32 -23.66
CA GLN A 57 -22.93 -16.22 -24.33
C GLN A 57 -24.37 -15.88 -23.93
N GLN A 58 -25.08 -15.18 -24.81
CA GLN A 58 -26.47 -14.77 -24.58
C GLN A 58 -27.45 -15.94 -24.37
N SER A 59 -27.18 -17.12 -24.94
CA SER A 59 -28.03 -18.31 -24.74
C SER A 59 -28.09 -18.73 -23.27
N LYS A 60 -26.98 -18.62 -22.53
CA LYS A 60 -26.93 -18.98 -21.10
C LYS A 60 -27.73 -18.03 -20.20
N ILE A 61 -27.92 -16.78 -20.64
CA ILE A 61 -28.78 -15.81 -19.95
C ILE A 61 -30.23 -16.25 -20.03
N LEU A 62 -30.66 -16.70 -21.22
CA LEU A 62 -32.01 -17.19 -21.46
C LEU A 62 -32.27 -18.49 -20.69
N ASP A 63 -31.27 -19.39 -20.61
CA ASP A 63 -31.37 -20.60 -19.80
C ASP A 63 -31.53 -20.28 -18.32
N LEU A 64 -30.71 -19.36 -17.79
CA LEU A 64 -30.81 -18.95 -16.39
C LEU A 64 -32.16 -18.26 -16.10
N GLN A 65 -32.67 -17.49 -17.07
CA GLN A 65 -34.00 -16.89 -16.98
C GLN A 65 -35.09 -17.96 -16.88
N GLY A 66 -35.08 -18.96 -17.77
CA GLY A 66 -36.04 -20.05 -17.75
C GLY A 66 -35.99 -20.81 -16.42
N LEU A 67 -34.78 -21.03 -15.88
CA LEU A 67 -34.58 -21.66 -14.58
C LEU A 67 -35.21 -20.84 -13.44
N ALA A 68 -34.97 -19.53 -13.40
CA ALA A 68 -35.50 -18.65 -12.35
C ALA A 68 -37.04 -18.53 -12.39
N GLU A 69 -37.61 -18.41 -13.59
CA GLU A 69 -39.07 -18.38 -13.78
C GLU A 69 -39.72 -19.70 -13.36
N ASN A 70 -39.11 -20.83 -13.72
CA ASN A 70 -39.62 -22.14 -13.35
C ASN A 70 -39.53 -22.39 -11.85
N ILE A 71 -38.44 -21.98 -11.19
CA ILE A 71 -38.32 -22.07 -9.74
C ILE A 71 -39.37 -21.19 -9.05
N LYS A 72 -39.64 -19.99 -9.57
CA LYS A 72 -40.70 -19.13 -9.03
C LYS A 72 -42.08 -19.79 -9.13
N ASN A 73 -42.40 -20.38 -10.29
CA ASN A 73 -43.71 -20.97 -10.55
C ASN A 73 -43.92 -22.31 -9.81
N ILE A 74 -42.93 -23.20 -9.87
CA ILE A 74 -43.00 -24.55 -9.27
C ILE A 74 -42.73 -24.50 -7.76
N GLY A 75 -41.84 -23.60 -7.33
CA GLY A 75 -41.41 -23.47 -5.94
C GLY A 75 -42.44 -22.90 -4.99
N GLN A 76 -43.51 -22.28 -5.51
CA GLN A 76 -44.67 -21.77 -4.73
C GLN A 76 -44.27 -20.93 -3.49
N GLY A 77 -43.21 -20.13 -3.60
CA GLY A 77 -42.69 -19.28 -2.51
C GLY A 77 -41.85 -20.01 -1.45
N LYS A 78 -41.72 -21.33 -1.52
CA LYS A 78 -40.87 -22.14 -0.63
C LYS A 78 -39.47 -22.36 -1.19
N VAL A 79 -39.29 -22.18 -2.50
CA VAL A 79 -38.00 -22.34 -3.17
C VAL A 79 -37.49 -20.97 -3.62
N TRP A 80 -36.27 -20.64 -3.21
CA TRP A 80 -35.61 -19.37 -3.47
C TRP A 80 -34.35 -19.60 -4.30
N MET A 81 -34.04 -18.66 -5.19
CA MET A 81 -32.77 -18.61 -5.92
C MET A 81 -32.04 -17.34 -5.51
N LEU A 82 -30.80 -17.49 -5.07
CA LEU A 82 -29.87 -16.41 -4.79
C LEU A 82 -28.72 -16.49 -5.78
N GLY A 83 -28.43 -15.35 -6.40
CA GLY A 83 -27.32 -15.21 -7.33
C GLY A 83 -26.34 -14.19 -6.82
N THR A 84 -25.05 -14.53 -6.79
CA THR A 84 -24.00 -13.53 -6.62
C THR A 84 -23.53 -13.09 -8.00
N ALA A 85 -23.32 -11.79 -8.17
CA ALA A 85 -22.68 -11.23 -9.35
C ALA A 85 -21.73 -10.15 -8.87
N GLN A 86 -20.56 -10.05 -9.50
CA GLN A 86 -19.70 -8.91 -9.26
C GLN A 86 -20.40 -7.67 -9.79
N GLN A 87 -20.52 -6.63 -8.97
CA GLN A 87 -20.86 -5.31 -9.47
C GLN A 87 -19.73 -4.95 -10.44
N THR A 88 -20.01 -4.98 -11.74
CA THR A 88 -19.08 -4.42 -12.72
C THR A 88 -18.72 -3.03 -12.23
N LEU A 89 -17.42 -2.78 -12.04
CA LEU A 89 -16.85 -1.45 -11.86
C LEU A 89 -17.59 -0.52 -12.81
N THR A 90 -18.44 0.33 -12.25
CA THR A 90 -19.25 1.24 -13.02
C THR A 90 -18.31 2.23 -13.72
N GLU A 91 -18.38 2.22 -15.04
CA GLU A 91 -18.27 3.38 -15.93
C GLU A 91 -16.89 4.01 -16.22
N ASP A 92 -15.83 3.74 -15.47
CA ASP A 92 -14.56 4.51 -15.64
C ASP A 92 -13.57 3.97 -16.68
N ASP A 93 -13.76 2.76 -17.22
CA ASP A 93 -12.86 2.19 -18.24
C ASP A 93 -13.65 1.51 -19.38
N PRO A 94 -13.80 2.19 -20.54
CA PRO A 94 -14.59 1.73 -21.69
C PRO A 94 -14.16 0.36 -22.25
N HIS A 95 -12.94 -0.08 -21.97
CA HIS A 95 -12.40 -1.36 -22.46
C HIS A 95 -12.73 -2.56 -21.55
N THR A 96 -13.18 -2.34 -20.31
CA THR A 96 -13.60 -3.40 -19.37
C THR A 96 -15.10 -3.64 -19.36
N ALA A 97 -15.88 -2.85 -20.11
CA ALA A 97 -17.34 -2.96 -20.23
C ALA A 97 -17.81 -4.12 -21.14
N ILE A 98 -17.03 -5.21 -21.22
CA ILE A 98 -17.45 -6.43 -21.89
C ILE A 98 -18.53 -7.04 -20.98
N ASN A 99 -19.80 -7.03 -21.41
CA ASN A 99 -21.01 -7.58 -20.75
C ASN A 99 -21.93 -6.60 -19.99
N SER A 100 -21.71 -5.28 -20.06
CA SER A 100 -22.59 -4.31 -19.39
C SER A 100 -24.08 -4.43 -19.82
N PRO A 101 -24.45 -4.47 -21.12
CA PRO A 101 -25.85 -4.58 -21.55
C PRO A 101 -26.53 -5.89 -21.15
N GLU A 102 -25.80 -7.00 -21.16
CA GLU A 102 -26.27 -8.34 -20.81
C GLU A 102 -26.54 -8.47 -19.31
N LEU A 103 -25.68 -7.90 -18.46
CA LEU A 103 -25.85 -7.91 -17.01
C LEU A 103 -27.04 -7.05 -16.57
N PHE A 104 -27.32 -5.93 -17.26
CA PHE A 104 -28.53 -5.14 -17.00
C PHE A 104 -29.82 -5.93 -17.25
N LYS A 105 -29.89 -6.74 -18.32
CA LYS A 105 -31.05 -7.60 -18.60
C LYS A 105 -31.27 -8.66 -17.52
N LEU A 106 -30.19 -9.14 -16.91
CA LEU A 106 -30.23 -10.12 -15.83
C LEU A 106 -30.69 -9.46 -14.50
N LYS A 107 -30.25 -8.22 -14.23
CA LYS A 107 -30.67 -7.45 -13.05
C LYS A 107 -32.20 -7.26 -13.00
N ASP A 108 -32.83 -6.96 -14.13
CA ASP A 108 -34.29 -6.79 -14.22
C ASP A 108 -35.09 -8.08 -13.94
N ARG A 109 -34.43 -9.24 -13.77
CA ARG A 109 -35.05 -10.54 -13.49
C ARG A 109 -34.88 -11.00 -12.05
N PHE A 110 -33.99 -10.36 -11.31
CA PHE A 110 -33.87 -10.49 -9.85
C PHE A 110 -34.52 -9.26 -9.21
N PRO A 111 -35.84 -9.31 -8.90
CA PRO A 111 -36.59 -8.14 -8.43
C PRO A 111 -36.11 -7.61 -7.08
N ILE A 112 -35.36 -8.42 -6.33
CA ILE A 112 -34.75 -8.07 -5.06
C ILE A 112 -33.25 -7.97 -5.29
N SER A 113 -32.75 -6.74 -5.42
CA SER A 113 -31.32 -6.46 -5.39
C SER A 113 -30.91 -6.19 -3.95
N VAL A 114 -29.98 -6.99 -3.44
CA VAL A 114 -29.32 -6.71 -2.16
C VAL A 114 -27.95 -6.16 -2.47
N GLU A 115 -27.80 -4.85 -2.32
CA GLU A 115 -26.49 -4.23 -2.37
C GLU A 115 -25.77 -4.55 -1.05
N LEU A 116 -24.71 -5.34 -1.15
CA LEU A 116 -23.80 -5.53 -0.04
C LEU A 116 -22.93 -4.28 0.04
N GLU A 117 -23.25 -3.38 0.95
CA GLU A 117 -22.34 -2.28 1.25
C GLU A 117 -20.98 -2.85 1.69
N SER A 118 -19.89 -2.25 1.20
CA SER A 118 -18.52 -2.63 1.56
C SER A 118 -18.11 -2.16 2.97
N SER A 119 -19.03 -1.51 3.70
CA SER A 119 -18.97 -1.26 5.15
C SER A 119 -19.20 -2.59 5.88
N ASP A 120 -18.23 -3.34 6.36
CA ASP A 120 -16.96 -2.99 6.94
C ASP A 120 -16.01 -4.18 6.73
N ILE A 121 -15.21 -4.16 5.65
CA ILE A 121 -14.13 -5.16 5.48
C ILE A 121 -13.26 -5.21 6.74
N LYS A 122 -13.05 -4.05 7.39
CA LYS A 122 -12.34 -3.93 8.66
C LYS A 122 -13.01 -4.74 9.79
N GLU A 123 -14.32 -4.60 9.99
CA GLU A 123 -15.09 -5.33 11.00
C GLU A 123 -15.07 -6.84 10.73
N ILE A 124 -15.31 -7.22 9.49
CA ILE A 124 -15.31 -8.62 9.07
C ILE A 124 -13.94 -9.25 9.31
N CYS A 125 -12.87 -8.56 8.93
CA CYS A 125 -11.50 -9.06 9.10
C CYS A 125 -11.15 -9.25 10.58
N PHE A 126 -11.40 -8.28 11.46
CA PHE A 126 -11.03 -8.44 12.86
C PHE A 126 -11.92 -9.45 13.58
N ARG A 127 -13.23 -9.51 13.28
CA ARG A 127 -14.13 -10.51 13.89
C ARG A 127 -13.79 -11.94 13.47
N ARG A 128 -13.37 -12.15 12.22
CA ARG A 128 -13.02 -13.49 11.72
C ARG A 128 -11.62 -13.94 12.09
N LEU A 129 -10.64 -13.05 12.08
CA LEU A 129 -9.22 -13.43 12.18
C LEU A 129 -8.55 -12.97 13.48
N LEU A 130 -9.05 -11.90 14.10
CA LEU A 130 -8.44 -11.27 15.28
C LEU A 130 -9.34 -11.38 16.52
N GLY A 131 -10.35 -12.25 16.49
CA GLY A 131 -11.19 -12.52 17.67
C GLY A 131 -10.34 -12.93 18.87
N LYS A 132 -10.61 -12.32 20.02
CA LYS A 132 -9.89 -12.58 21.27
C LYS A 132 -10.75 -13.43 22.20
N SER A 133 -10.10 -14.26 23.03
CA SER A 133 -10.78 -14.86 24.17
C SER A 133 -11.06 -13.78 25.22
N SER A 134 -12.03 -14.02 26.11
CA SER A 134 -12.34 -13.09 27.20
C SER A 134 -11.12 -12.80 28.10
N GLU A 135 -10.24 -13.79 28.27
CA GLU A 135 -8.96 -13.61 28.97
C GLU A 135 -8.01 -12.70 28.18
N GLY A 136 -7.86 -12.93 26.87
CA GLY A 136 -7.02 -12.11 26.00
C GLY A 136 -7.48 -10.64 25.94
N GLU A 137 -8.79 -10.39 25.89
CA GLU A 137 -9.36 -9.03 25.97
C GLU A 137 -9.00 -8.33 27.28
N THR A 138 -9.09 -9.04 28.40
CA THR A 138 -8.75 -8.50 29.73
C THR A 138 -7.27 -8.15 29.82
N VAL A 139 -6.40 -9.02 29.30
CA VAL A 139 -4.94 -8.81 29.30
C VAL A 139 -4.55 -7.63 28.41
N LEU A 140 -5.09 -7.55 27.19
CA LEU A 140 -4.84 -6.44 26.27
C LEU A 140 -5.40 -5.12 26.80
N GLY A 141 -6.56 -5.15 27.45
CA GLY A 141 -7.16 -3.99 28.09
C GLY A 141 -6.24 -3.38 29.15
N LYS A 142 -5.70 -4.21 30.06
CA LYS A 142 -4.72 -3.77 31.07
C LYS A 142 -3.43 -3.25 30.45
N LEU A 143 -2.91 -3.95 29.44
CA LEU A 143 -1.70 -3.51 28.73
C LEU A 143 -1.87 -2.12 28.12
N PHE A 144 -3.05 -1.85 27.54
CA PHE A 144 -3.37 -0.54 26.99
C PHE A 144 -3.63 0.52 28.06
N GLU A 145 -4.21 0.15 29.20
CA GLU A 145 -4.36 1.06 30.34
C GLU A 145 -2.98 1.52 30.86
N ASP A 146 -2.04 0.58 30.97
CA ASP A 146 -0.69 0.84 31.49
C ASP A 146 0.22 1.61 30.51
N LYS A 147 0.11 1.32 29.19
CA LYS A 147 1.07 1.80 28.17
C LYS A 147 0.43 2.63 27.06
N GLY A 148 -0.89 2.72 27.00
CA GLY A 148 -1.63 3.28 25.86
C GLY A 148 -1.31 4.75 25.57
N GLN A 149 -1.04 5.57 26.59
CA GLN A 149 -0.66 6.97 26.37
C GLN A 149 0.70 7.09 25.67
N ALA A 150 1.71 6.34 26.13
CA ALA A 150 3.02 6.33 25.50
C ALA A 150 2.95 5.74 24.09
N LEU A 151 2.20 4.65 23.91
CA LEU A 151 1.96 4.04 22.61
C LEU A 151 1.35 5.04 21.63
N ARG A 152 0.25 5.71 21.99
CA ARG A 152 -0.39 6.75 21.16
C ARG A 152 0.57 7.87 20.78
N SER A 153 1.40 8.32 21.71
CA SER A 153 2.37 9.38 21.44
C SER A 153 3.44 8.93 20.44
N ASN A 154 3.93 7.70 20.57
CA ASN A 154 5.00 7.17 19.73
C ASN A 154 4.51 6.76 18.34
N THR A 155 3.22 6.44 18.19
CA THR A 155 2.65 5.95 16.93
C THR A 155 1.75 6.97 16.23
N LYS A 156 1.74 8.23 16.70
CA LYS A 156 0.96 9.29 16.08
C LYS A 156 1.57 9.70 14.74
N LEU A 157 0.76 9.60 13.68
CA LEU A 157 1.16 10.06 12.36
C LEU A 157 0.96 11.57 12.22
N LYS A 158 1.87 12.23 11.52
CA LYS A 158 1.81 13.64 11.16
C LYS A 158 1.28 13.81 9.75
N ASP A 159 0.39 14.80 9.59
CA ASP A 159 -0.23 15.16 8.31
C ASP A 159 -0.94 14.00 7.60
N ALA A 160 -1.49 13.08 8.40
CA ALA A 160 -2.12 11.83 7.94
C ALA A 160 -3.56 11.73 8.46
N LYS A 161 -4.40 12.74 8.14
CA LYS A 161 -5.76 12.90 8.71
C LYS A 161 -6.65 11.65 8.60
N TYR A 162 -6.52 10.88 7.51
CA TYR A 162 -7.29 9.65 7.28
C TYR A 162 -6.94 8.49 8.22
N TYR A 163 -5.85 8.61 8.99
CA TYR A 163 -5.33 7.56 9.86
C TYR A 163 -5.36 7.95 11.35
N ASP A 164 -5.86 9.15 11.67
CA ASP A 164 -5.85 9.73 13.01
C ASP A 164 -7.09 9.37 13.85
N GLU A 165 -8.05 8.65 13.27
CA GLU A 165 -9.33 8.35 13.92
C GLU A 165 -9.32 7.05 14.72
N GLY A 166 -9.86 7.13 15.94
CA GLY A 166 -10.33 5.97 16.68
C GLY A 166 -9.24 5.07 17.27
N PHE A 167 -8.11 5.62 17.75
CA PHE A 167 -7.15 4.83 18.53
C PHE A 167 -7.47 4.90 20.04
N ASP A 168 -8.27 3.95 20.47
CA ASP A 168 -8.72 3.72 21.84
C ASP A 168 -8.49 2.27 22.30
N GLN A 169 -8.91 1.94 23.53
CA GLN A 169 -8.72 0.59 24.08
C GLN A 169 -9.49 -0.47 23.29
N THR A 170 -10.69 -0.13 22.81
CA THR A 170 -11.56 -1.04 22.06
C THR A 170 -10.94 -1.40 20.72
N SER A 171 -10.56 -0.39 19.94
CA SER A 171 -9.88 -0.55 18.65
C SER A 171 -8.52 -1.24 18.79
N PHE A 172 -7.74 -0.93 19.84
CA PHE A 172 -6.51 -1.65 20.15
C PHE A 172 -6.76 -3.14 20.37
N THR A 173 -7.72 -3.47 21.24
CA THR A 173 -8.01 -4.87 21.58
C THR A 173 -8.52 -5.65 20.38
N ASN A 174 -9.41 -5.06 19.59
CA ASN A 174 -9.99 -5.67 18.40
C ASN A 174 -8.97 -5.90 17.29
N LEU A 175 -8.02 -4.98 17.10
CA LEU A 175 -7.07 -5.01 15.98
C LEU A 175 -5.71 -5.61 16.34
N TYR A 176 -5.40 -5.80 17.62
CA TYR A 176 -4.13 -6.38 18.07
C TYR A 176 -3.83 -7.69 17.32
N PRO A 177 -2.62 -7.87 16.75
CA PRO A 177 -1.39 -7.08 16.99
C PRO A 177 -1.16 -5.90 16.04
N PHE A 178 -2.17 -5.48 15.26
CA PHE A 178 -2.10 -4.26 14.45
C PHE A 178 -2.65 -3.06 15.23
N LEU A 179 -2.06 -1.89 15.02
CA LEU A 179 -2.72 -0.64 15.42
C LEU A 179 -3.69 -0.19 14.33
N PRO A 180 -4.67 0.69 14.64
CA PRO A 180 -5.66 1.15 13.67
C PRO A 180 -5.05 1.67 12.35
N ALA A 181 -3.97 2.45 12.45
CA ALA A 181 -3.28 2.99 11.28
C ALA A 181 -2.58 1.89 10.45
N HIS A 182 -1.88 0.95 11.09
CA HIS A 182 -1.22 -0.17 10.42
C HIS A 182 -2.22 -1.06 9.68
N PHE A 183 -3.37 -1.30 10.29
CA PHE A 183 -4.44 -2.10 9.69
C PHE A 183 -5.04 -1.41 8.46
N GLU A 184 -5.29 -0.09 8.55
CA GLU A 184 -5.76 0.72 7.43
C GLU A 184 -4.74 0.74 6.28
N ILE A 185 -3.45 0.89 6.60
CA ILE A 185 -2.35 0.81 5.64
C ILE A 185 -2.35 -0.53 4.91
N LEU A 186 -2.54 -1.65 5.62
CA LEU A 186 -2.62 -2.96 5.01
C LEU A 186 -3.77 -3.06 4.00
N LEU A 187 -4.99 -2.65 4.38
CA LEU A 187 -6.14 -2.69 3.47
C LEU A 187 -5.92 -1.85 2.20
N ARG A 188 -5.35 -0.65 2.37
CA ARG A 188 -5.03 0.23 1.24
C ARG A 188 -3.92 -0.33 0.36
N LEU A 189 -2.90 -0.94 0.96
CA LEU A 189 -1.82 -1.59 0.22
C LEU A 189 -2.36 -2.74 -0.62
N LEU A 190 -3.26 -3.57 -0.07
CA LEU A 190 -3.94 -4.62 -0.84
C LEU A 190 -4.74 -4.03 -2.01
N GLY A 191 -5.47 -2.94 -1.79
CA GLY A 191 -6.19 -2.24 -2.86
C GLY A 191 -5.27 -1.67 -3.94
N ALA A 192 -4.12 -1.11 -3.56
CA ALA A 192 -3.12 -0.59 -4.50
C ALA A 192 -2.50 -1.70 -5.34
N LEU A 193 -2.17 -2.84 -4.72
CA LEU A 193 -1.67 -4.03 -5.40
C LEU A 193 -2.71 -4.58 -6.38
N ALA A 194 -4.00 -4.61 -5.99
CA ALA A 194 -5.12 -5.04 -6.84
C ALA A 194 -5.28 -4.23 -8.11
N LYS A 195 -5.23 -2.91 -7.95
CA LYS A 195 -5.36 -1.99 -9.07
C LYS A 195 -4.23 -2.16 -10.07
N SER A 196 -3.01 -2.40 -9.58
CA SER A 196 -1.84 -2.55 -10.43
C SER A 196 -1.81 -3.87 -11.23
N THR A 197 -2.49 -4.93 -10.77
CA THR A 197 -2.55 -6.23 -11.46
C THR A 197 -3.81 -6.42 -12.31
N GLY A 198 -4.61 -5.37 -12.51
CA GLY A 198 -5.83 -5.41 -13.32
C GLY A 198 -6.97 -6.21 -12.70
N GLY A 199 -7.02 -6.34 -11.37
CA GLY A 199 -8.07 -7.09 -10.65
C GLY A 199 -8.03 -8.62 -10.85
N VAL A 200 -7.15 -9.14 -11.70
CA VAL A 200 -7.04 -10.57 -11.99
C VAL A 200 -6.30 -11.29 -10.85
N GLY A 201 -7.06 -12.07 -10.06
CA GLY A 201 -6.50 -13.15 -9.25
C GLY A 201 -5.92 -12.77 -7.89
N LEU A 202 -6.45 -11.75 -7.22
CA LEU A 202 -6.08 -11.54 -5.83
C LEU A 202 -6.81 -12.50 -4.89
N ARG A 203 -6.04 -13.12 -4.00
CA ARG A 203 -6.56 -13.73 -2.78
C ARG A 203 -7.44 -12.70 -2.08
N SER A 204 -8.57 -13.15 -1.50
CA SER A 204 -9.42 -12.24 -0.72
C SER A 204 -8.58 -11.53 0.35
N ALA A 205 -8.91 -10.27 0.68
CA ALA A 205 -8.19 -9.52 1.72
C ALA A 205 -8.09 -10.30 3.03
N ILE A 206 -9.12 -11.11 3.35
CA ILE A 206 -9.15 -12.04 4.47
C ILE A 206 -8.05 -13.09 4.34
N LYS A 207 -7.91 -13.74 3.18
CA LYS A 207 -6.88 -14.75 2.97
C LYS A 207 -5.48 -14.16 3.06
N VAL A 208 -5.26 -12.97 2.48
CA VAL A 208 -3.96 -12.30 2.59
C VAL A 208 -3.64 -11.91 4.03
N LEU A 209 -4.61 -11.38 4.77
CA LEU A 209 -4.45 -11.07 6.19
C LEU A 209 -4.16 -12.34 7.02
N GLN A 210 -4.83 -13.46 6.71
CA GLN A 210 -4.53 -14.76 7.32
C GLN A 210 -3.11 -15.21 7.02
N ASP A 211 -2.64 -15.05 5.79
CA ASP A 211 -1.28 -15.44 5.38
C ASP A 211 -0.25 -14.57 6.11
N VAL A 212 -0.48 -13.24 6.22
CA VAL A 212 0.35 -12.34 7.03
C VAL A 212 0.42 -12.80 8.49
N LEU A 213 -0.69 -13.30 9.05
CA LEU A 213 -0.76 -13.77 10.44
C LEU A 213 -0.07 -15.11 10.68
N VAL A 214 -0.10 -16.02 9.70
CA VAL A 214 0.24 -17.45 9.87
C VAL A 214 1.53 -17.86 9.16
N GLU A 215 1.87 -17.28 8.01
CA GLU A 215 3.02 -17.70 7.20
C GLU A 215 4.35 -17.10 7.66
N GLY A 216 4.32 -16.22 8.68
CA GLY A 216 5.51 -15.49 9.14
C GLY A 216 5.94 -14.38 8.16
N ALA A 217 6.86 -13.53 8.61
CA ALA A 217 7.43 -12.46 7.79
C ALA A 217 8.95 -12.66 7.67
N GLY A 218 9.37 -13.26 6.55
CA GLY A 218 10.79 -13.64 6.35
C GLY A 218 11.23 -14.72 7.35
N ASP A 219 12.27 -14.43 8.13
CA ASP A 219 12.82 -15.33 9.15
C ASP A 219 12.11 -15.22 10.51
N GLN A 220 11.08 -14.38 10.63
CA GLN A 220 10.33 -14.24 11.89
C GLN A 220 9.26 -15.32 12.05
N PRO A 221 9.00 -15.75 13.30
CA PRO A 221 7.89 -16.66 13.56
C PRO A 221 6.56 -16.02 13.14
N PRO A 222 5.53 -16.84 12.88
CA PRO A 222 4.19 -16.37 12.61
C PRO A 222 3.76 -15.31 13.62
N ILE A 223 3.03 -14.29 13.16
CA ILE A 223 2.55 -13.21 14.04
C ILE A 223 1.72 -13.77 15.20
N ALA A 224 0.98 -14.86 14.95
CA ALA A 224 0.20 -15.56 15.96
C ALA A 224 1.04 -16.16 17.11
N ASP A 225 2.33 -16.44 16.87
CA ASP A 225 3.25 -17.05 17.83
C ASP A 225 4.16 -16.02 18.51
N GLN A 226 3.98 -14.73 18.23
CA GLN A 226 4.75 -13.65 18.83
C GLN A 226 4.36 -13.40 20.30
N GLU A 227 5.31 -12.86 21.06
CA GLU A 227 5.06 -12.50 22.47
C GLU A 227 4.01 -11.40 22.63
N LEU A 228 3.33 -11.41 23.78
CA LEU A 228 2.37 -10.36 24.12
C LEU A 228 3.04 -8.98 24.13
N GLY A 229 2.41 -8.03 23.45
CA GLY A 229 2.90 -6.67 23.28
C GLY A 229 3.66 -6.46 21.96
N TRP A 230 3.98 -7.50 21.20
CA TRP A 230 4.54 -7.35 19.86
C TRP A 230 3.53 -6.68 18.91
N LEU A 231 4.03 -5.81 18.02
CA LEU A 231 3.21 -5.09 17.06
C LEU A 231 3.62 -5.39 15.63
N ALA A 232 2.62 -5.65 14.78
CA ALA A 232 2.83 -5.74 13.35
C ALA A 232 3.09 -4.33 12.78
N THR A 233 4.21 -4.18 12.09
CA THR A 233 4.67 -2.90 11.54
C THR A 233 4.58 -2.91 10.03
N THR A 234 4.82 -1.75 9.39
CA THR A 234 4.93 -1.69 7.92
C THR A 234 6.04 -2.57 7.36
N VAL A 235 7.06 -2.89 8.15
CA VAL A 235 8.12 -3.85 7.81
C VAL A 235 7.52 -5.25 7.66
N THR A 236 6.73 -5.69 8.65
CA THR A 236 6.02 -6.96 8.61
C THR A 236 5.14 -7.06 7.37
N LEU A 237 4.38 -5.99 7.08
CA LEU A 237 3.49 -5.95 5.91
C LEU A 237 4.27 -6.06 4.59
N TYR A 238 5.38 -5.33 4.48
CA TYR A 238 6.24 -5.39 3.29
C TYR A 238 6.80 -6.80 3.08
N ASP A 239 7.32 -7.42 4.14
CA ASP A 239 7.94 -8.74 4.07
C ASP A 239 6.91 -9.83 3.69
N SER A 240 5.71 -9.78 4.28
CA SER A 240 4.63 -10.72 3.94
C SER A 240 4.10 -10.52 2.51
N LEU A 241 4.07 -9.28 2.00
CA LEU A 241 3.56 -8.96 0.66
C LEU A 241 4.66 -8.81 -0.39
N GLY A 242 5.89 -9.20 -0.08
CA GLY A 242 7.06 -8.91 -0.92
C GLY A 242 6.93 -9.42 -2.37
N LYS A 243 6.29 -10.58 -2.56
CA LYS A 243 6.04 -11.14 -3.91
C LYS A 243 5.07 -10.28 -4.72
N ASP A 244 3.99 -9.82 -4.09
CA ASP A 244 2.98 -8.97 -4.72
C ASP A 244 3.55 -7.59 -5.01
N ILE A 245 4.31 -7.01 -4.07
CA ILE A 245 5.00 -5.73 -4.24
C ILE A 245 6.04 -5.82 -5.36
N ARG A 246 6.82 -6.90 -5.45
CA ARG A 246 7.79 -7.12 -6.54
C ARG A 246 7.09 -7.12 -7.90
N ARG A 247 5.92 -7.76 -7.99
CA ARG A 247 5.16 -7.87 -9.23
C ARG A 247 4.51 -6.54 -9.65
N ALA A 248 3.90 -5.83 -8.71
CA ALA A 248 3.15 -4.59 -8.98
C ALA A 248 4.05 -3.35 -9.05
N PHE A 249 5.07 -3.27 -8.20
CA PHE A 249 5.92 -2.09 -8.00
C PHE A 249 7.41 -2.46 -8.09
N ALA A 250 7.81 -3.12 -9.17
CA ALA A 250 9.16 -3.65 -9.38
C ALA A 250 10.29 -2.62 -9.13
N SER A 251 10.12 -1.38 -9.59
CA SER A 251 11.13 -0.31 -9.38
C SER A 251 11.31 0.06 -7.90
N ILE A 252 10.22 0.11 -7.13
CA ILE A 252 10.27 0.39 -5.69
C ILE A 252 10.87 -0.81 -4.95
N HIS A 253 10.47 -2.03 -5.31
CA HIS A 253 11.05 -3.25 -4.74
C HIS A 253 12.56 -3.33 -5.01
N GLY A 254 12.99 -3.07 -6.24
CA GLY A 254 14.41 -3.07 -6.62
C GLY A 254 15.23 -2.01 -5.87
N ALA A 255 14.64 -0.87 -5.52
CA ALA A 255 15.29 0.13 -4.68
C ALA A 255 15.57 -0.40 -3.26
N VAL A 256 14.62 -1.11 -2.65
CA VAL A 256 14.81 -1.76 -1.34
C VAL A 256 15.88 -2.86 -1.42
N GLU A 257 15.90 -3.66 -2.49
CA GLU A 257 16.96 -4.66 -2.70
C GLU A 257 18.35 -4.00 -2.80
N LYS A 258 18.48 -2.85 -3.46
CA LYS A 258 19.75 -2.09 -3.48
C LYS A 258 20.18 -1.65 -2.08
N VAL A 259 19.24 -1.20 -1.23
CA VAL A 259 19.56 -0.88 0.17
C VAL A 259 20.08 -2.12 0.89
N ALA A 260 19.43 -3.28 0.74
CA ALA A 260 19.88 -4.53 1.35
C ALA A 260 21.29 -4.95 0.89
N VAL A 261 21.63 -4.72 -0.38
CA VAL A 261 22.98 -5.00 -0.90
C VAL A 261 24.02 -4.02 -0.34
N GLN A 262 23.69 -2.74 -0.19
CA GLN A 262 24.60 -1.73 0.35
C GLN A 262 24.79 -1.86 1.87
N PHE A 263 23.79 -2.42 2.56
CA PHE A 263 23.75 -2.54 4.01
C PHE A 263 23.35 -3.94 4.45
N PRO A 264 24.13 -4.99 4.14
CA PRO A 264 23.74 -6.39 4.36
C PRO A 264 23.52 -6.73 5.84
N ASP A 265 24.32 -6.14 6.73
CA ASP A 265 24.29 -6.40 8.18
C ASP A 265 23.55 -5.31 8.99
N ASP A 266 23.02 -4.26 8.34
CA ASP A 266 22.29 -3.17 9.01
C ASP A 266 20.79 -3.34 8.83
N LYS A 267 20.22 -4.23 9.66
CA LYS A 267 18.79 -4.54 9.65
C LYS A 267 17.89 -3.30 9.85
N PRO A 268 18.17 -2.38 10.79
CA PRO A 268 17.40 -1.15 10.93
C PRO A 268 17.31 -0.34 9.64
N THR A 269 18.42 -0.20 8.91
CA THR A 269 18.45 0.55 7.65
C THR A 269 17.60 -0.13 6.56
N GLN A 270 17.68 -1.46 6.46
CA GLN A 270 16.81 -2.21 5.55
C GLN A 270 15.34 -2.06 5.90
N ASP A 271 15.00 -2.09 7.19
CA ASP A 271 13.61 -2.01 7.65
C ASP A 271 13.02 -0.61 7.41
N VAL A 272 13.82 0.45 7.57
CA VAL A 272 13.44 1.82 7.18
C VAL A 272 13.14 1.89 5.67
N ALA A 273 13.96 1.27 4.82
CA ALA A 273 13.74 1.25 3.38
C ALA A 273 12.40 0.56 3.00
N LYS A 274 12.04 -0.52 3.69
CA LYS A 274 10.75 -1.19 3.49
C LYS A 274 9.57 -0.29 3.85
N THR A 275 9.66 0.45 4.96
CA THR A 275 8.61 1.41 5.35
C THR A 275 8.49 2.54 4.34
N ILE A 276 9.61 3.10 3.86
CA ILE A 276 9.61 4.11 2.78
C ILE A 276 8.90 3.56 1.53
N ALA A 277 9.19 2.31 1.14
CA ALA A 277 8.55 1.68 -0.01
C ALA A 277 7.03 1.54 0.15
N VAL A 278 6.55 1.07 1.31
CA VAL A 278 5.11 0.95 1.60
C VAL A 278 4.43 2.33 1.50
N LEU A 279 5.01 3.35 2.14
CA LEU A 279 4.45 4.70 2.10
C LEU A 279 4.44 5.30 0.69
N GLN A 280 5.49 5.05 -0.09
CA GLN A 280 5.58 5.52 -1.47
C GLN A 280 4.55 4.86 -2.39
N ILE A 281 4.21 3.58 -2.16
CA ILE A 281 3.15 2.88 -2.88
C ILE A 281 1.79 3.49 -2.58
N LEU A 282 1.53 3.84 -1.31
CA LEU A 282 0.26 4.43 -0.89
C LEU A 282 0.07 5.87 -1.34
N ALA A 283 1.17 6.64 -1.45
CA ALA A 283 1.20 8.02 -1.92
C ALA A 283 0.21 8.98 -1.20
N ASN A 284 -0.18 8.67 0.04
CA ASN A 284 -1.17 9.42 0.80
C ASN A 284 -0.74 9.78 2.23
N ILE A 285 0.49 9.44 2.62
CA ILE A 285 1.12 9.82 3.88
C ILE A 285 2.50 10.41 3.56
N PRO A 286 2.89 11.57 4.13
CA PRO A 286 4.24 12.09 3.95
C PRO A 286 5.31 11.13 4.48
N ILE A 287 6.36 10.92 3.69
CA ILE A 287 7.45 10.01 4.03
C ILE A 287 8.49 10.78 4.86
N SER A 288 8.14 11.04 6.11
CA SER A 288 8.95 11.77 7.08
C SER A 288 9.53 10.85 8.15
N ILE A 289 10.60 11.29 8.82
CA ILE A 289 11.24 10.57 9.94
C ILE A 289 10.19 10.23 11.02
N ASP A 290 9.30 11.16 11.35
CA ASP A 290 8.25 10.96 12.36
C ASP A 290 7.28 9.84 11.96
N ASN A 291 6.80 9.85 10.71
CA ASN A 291 5.84 8.85 10.23
C ASN A 291 6.48 7.48 10.09
N ILE A 292 7.73 7.41 9.62
CA ILE A 292 8.47 6.15 9.53
C ILE A 292 8.65 5.55 10.93
N ALA A 293 9.12 6.35 11.90
CA ALA A 293 9.32 5.88 13.27
C ALA A 293 8.02 5.40 13.93
N ALA A 294 6.90 6.11 13.72
CA ALA A 294 5.59 5.72 14.21
C ALA A 294 5.11 4.38 13.62
N LEU A 295 5.37 4.15 12.34
CA LEU A 295 4.94 2.95 11.62
C LEU A 295 5.84 1.73 11.84
N MET A 296 7.06 1.94 12.32
CA MET A 296 8.04 0.91 12.66
C MET A 296 8.06 0.58 14.17
N HIS A 297 7.15 1.15 14.96
CA HIS A 297 7.13 0.95 16.41
C HIS A 297 6.92 -0.54 16.79
N PRO A 298 7.90 -1.22 17.41
CA PRO A 298 7.96 -2.69 17.41
C PRO A 298 7.12 -3.38 18.51
N SER A 299 6.83 -2.69 19.62
CA SER A 299 6.02 -3.26 20.70
C SER A 299 5.29 -2.18 21.49
N VAL A 300 4.22 -2.57 22.19
CA VAL A 300 3.38 -1.67 23.01
C VAL A 300 4.17 -0.92 24.08
N SER A 301 5.25 -1.52 24.60
CA SER A 301 6.10 -0.95 25.65
C SER A 301 7.42 -0.38 25.13
N ALA A 302 7.67 -0.39 23.81
CA ALA A 302 8.93 0.09 23.26
C ALA A 302 9.11 1.60 23.45
N ALA A 303 10.37 2.03 23.51
CA ALA A 303 10.72 3.43 23.37
C ALA A 303 10.54 3.89 21.90
N SER A 304 10.57 5.20 21.69
CA SER A 304 10.63 5.76 20.34
C SER A 304 11.94 5.36 19.66
N ILE A 305 11.85 4.98 18.38
CA ILE A 305 12.99 4.61 17.53
C ILE A 305 13.39 5.75 16.58
N LYS A 306 12.95 6.97 16.86
CA LYS A 306 13.10 8.12 15.96
C LYS A 306 14.56 8.42 15.61
N ASP A 307 15.46 8.36 16.60
CA ASP A 307 16.88 8.63 16.38
C ASP A 307 17.52 7.53 15.52
N GLN A 308 17.19 6.26 15.77
CA GLN A 308 17.64 5.13 14.95
C GLN A 308 17.15 5.23 13.49
N VAL A 309 15.90 5.66 13.30
CA VAL A 309 15.33 5.90 11.97
C VAL A 309 16.06 7.05 11.27
N LYS A 310 16.33 8.15 11.98
CA LYS A 310 17.08 9.28 11.45
C LYS A 310 18.48 8.85 11.00
N ASP A 311 19.23 8.15 11.85
CA ASP A 311 20.57 7.66 11.52
C ASP A 311 20.57 6.75 10.29
N SER A 312 19.54 5.90 10.16
CA SER A 312 19.37 5.01 9.00
C SER A 312 19.08 5.79 7.71
N ILE A 313 18.29 6.87 7.80
CA ILE A 313 18.00 7.75 6.66
C ILE A 313 19.24 8.53 6.24
N ASP A 314 19.99 9.08 7.20
CA ASP A 314 21.22 9.84 6.94
C ASP A 314 22.28 8.94 6.27
N LYS A 315 22.41 7.67 6.70
CA LYS A 315 23.25 6.66 6.03
C LYS A 315 22.83 6.42 4.58
N MET A 316 21.53 6.26 4.33
CA MET A 316 21.01 6.02 2.97
C MET A 316 21.21 7.23 2.06
N LEU A 317 20.92 8.45 2.54
CA LEU A 317 21.12 9.68 1.78
C LEU A 317 22.60 9.97 1.51
N GLY A 318 23.49 9.55 2.41
CA GLY A 318 24.94 9.65 2.23
C GLY A 318 25.54 8.63 1.25
N ASN A 319 24.78 7.60 0.83
CA ASN A 319 25.27 6.56 -0.05
C ASN A 319 24.76 6.75 -1.50
N ALA A 320 25.65 7.12 -2.41
CA ALA A 320 25.33 7.36 -3.82
C ALA A 320 24.78 6.14 -4.60
N PHE A 321 24.94 4.92 -4.07
CA PHE A 321 24.39 3.70 -4.68
C PHE A 321 22.95 3.41 -4.24
N VAL A 322 22.47 4.11 -3.22
CA VAL A 322 21.09 4.02 -2.77
C VAL A 322 20.25 5.03 -3.53
N PRO A 323 19.20 4.61 -4.27
CA PRO A 323 18.39 5.49 -5.10
C PRO A 323 17.37 6.29 -4.26
N LEU A 324 17.80 6.91 -3.15
CA LEU A 324 16.94 7.65 -2.23
C LEU A 324 17.26 9.14 -2.29
N GLY A 325 16.24 9.98 -2.26
CA GLY A 325 16.42 11.40 -1.99
C GLY A 325 15.18 12.05 -1.41
N GLU A 326 15.23 13.37 -1.30
CA GLU A 326 14.18 14.18 -0.68
C GLU A 326 13.57 15.13 -1.71
N LYS A 327 12.23 15.19 -1.75
CA LYS A 327 11.48 16.15 -2.56
C LYS A 327 10.35 16.73 -1.73
N ASP A 328 10.29 18.05 -1.65
CA ASP A 328 9.26 18.80 -0.91
C ASP A 328 9.12 18.35 0.56
N GLY A 329 10.24 18.00 1.22
CA GLY A 329 10.25 17.54 2.61
C GLY A 329 9.86 16.07 2.81
N SER A 330 9.68 15.30 1.73
CA SER A 330 9.34 13.88 1.77
C SER A 330 10.42 13.03 1.10
N LEU A 331 10.80 11.94 1.76
CA LEU A 331 11.71 10.95 1.19
C LEU A 331 11.06 10.20 0.03
N ARG A 332 11.85 9.82 -0.97
CA ARG A 332 11.36 9.03 -2.11
C ARG A 332 12.48 8.23 -2.76
N PHE A 333 12.19 6.98 -3.11
CA PHE A 333 13.00 6.22 -4.04
C PHE A 333 12.81 6.73 -5.47
N PHE A 334 13.93 7.00 -6.13
CA PHE A 334 13.98 7.42 -7.51
C PHE A 334 13.65 6.29 -8.48
N SER A 335 13.08 6.65 -9.63
CA SER A 335 12.97 5.71 -10.75
C SER A 335 14.36 5.40 -11.30
N GLU A 336 14.52 4.26 -11.99
CA GLU A 336 15.81 3.83 -12.55
C GLU A 336 16.46 4.92 -13.40
N LYS A 337 15.70 5.57 -14.30
CA LYS A 337 16.22 6.66 -15.15
C LYS A 337 16.76 7.85 -14.36
N LEU A 338 16.11 8.21 -13.26
CA LEU A 338 16.55 9.33 -12.42
C LEU A 338 17.76 8.93 -11.58
N ASN A 339 17.81 7.67 -11.16
CA ASN A 339 18.95 7.10 -10.47
C ASN A 339 20.20 7.04 -11.37
N ASP A 340 20.05 6.69 -12.66
CA ASP A 340 21.17 6.69 -13.62
C ASP A 340 21.76 8.10 -13.75
N VAL A 341 20.89 9.13 -13.85
CA VAL A 341 21.32 10.53 -13.89
C VAL A 341 22.02 10.97 -12.60
N GLU A 342 21.50 10.59 -11.43
CA GLU A 342 22.16 10.92 -10.15
C GLU A 342 23.48 10.15 -9.97
N GLN A 343 23.59 8.91 -10.46
CA GLN A 343 24.84 8.15 -10.44
C GLN A 343 25.88 8.75 -11.40
N GLU A 344 25.49 9.12 -12.62
CA GLU A 344 26.35 9.86 -13.55
C GLU A 344 26.80 11.18 -12.91
N ARG A 345 25.88 11.92 -12.29
CA ARG A 345 26.18 13.15 -11.57
C ARG A 345 27.15 12.93 -10.41
N ALA A 346 26.99 11.86 -9.63
CA ALA A 346 27.88 11.52 -8.53
C ALA A 346 29.30 11.15 -9.01
N GLN A 347 29.42 10.58 -10.20
CA GLN A 347 30.72 10.29 -10.84
C GLN A 347 31.41 11.53 -11.39
N LEU A 348 30.68 12.64 -11.59
CA LEU A 348 31.29 13.92 -11.98
C LEU A 348 32.09 14.50 -10.81
N ALA A 349 33.39 14.24 -10.80
CA ALA A 349 34.30 14.86 -9.83
C ALA A 349 34.27 16.40 -9.96
N LEU A 350 33.74 17.08 -8.94
CA LEU A 350 33.79 18.53 -8.85
C LEU A 350 35.24 18.98 -8.76
N ARG A 351 35.77 19.56 -9.84
CA ARG A 351 37.13 20.10 -9.85
C ARG A 351 37.19 21.30 -8.93
N SER A 352 38.12 21.30 -7.99
CA SER A 352 38.30 22.41 -7.03
C SER A 352 38.48 23.77 -7.73
N SER A 353 39.09 23.78 -8.92
CA SER A 353 39.24 24.99 -9.76
C SER A 353 37.91 25.56 -10.24
N ASP A 354 36.95 24.71 -10.61
CA ASP A 354 35.64 25.17 -11.10
C ASP A 354 34.78 25.70 -9.96
N VAL A 355 34.79 25.01 -8.82
CA VAL A 355 34.12 25.48 -7.60
C VAL A 355 34.67 26.83 -7.16
N GLN A 356 35.99 26.98 -7.13
CA GLN A 356 36.65 28.23 -6.77
C GLN A 356 36.32 29.36 -7.75
N ARG A 357 36.27 29.08 -9.06
CA ARG A 357 35.92 30.06 -10.10
C ARG A 357 34.47 30.53 -9.95
N ILE A 358 33.52 29.61 -9.83
CA ILE A 358 32.09 29.93 -9.66
C ILE A 358 31.87 30.75 -8.39
N PHE A 359 32.48 30.33 -7.28
CA PHE A 359 32.41 31.04 -6.01
C PHE A 359 32.99 32.47 -6.10
N SER A 360 34.14 32.62 -6.75
CA SER A 360 34.77 33.94 -6.97
C SER A 360 33.89 34.86 -7.83
N SER A 361 33.25 34.32 -8.87
CA SER A 361 32.30 35.06 -9.70
C SER A 361 31.06 35.49 -8.91
N ALA A 362 30.47 34.59 -8.12
CA ALA A 362 29.29 34.89 -7.31
C ALA A 362 29.59 35.97 -6.25
N LEU A 363 30.74 35.91 -5.57
CA LEU A 363 31.17 36.96 -4.65
C LEU A 363 31.34 38.31 -5.34
N ARG A 364 31.94 38.31 -6.53
CA ARG A 364 32.14 39.53 -7.32
C ARG A 364 30.80 40.14 -7.74
N GLU A 365 29.84 39.33 -8.18
CA GLU A 365 28.49 39.80 -8.55
C GLU A 365 27.73 40.33 -7.35
N THR A 366 27.78 39.64 -6.21
CA THR A 366 27.08 40.04 -4.98
C THR A 366 27.57 41.40 -4.46
N LEU A 367 28.86 41.68 -4.62
CA LEU A 367 29.49 42.91 -4.16
C LEU A 367 29.73 43.91 -5.30
N HIS A 368 28.89 43.85 -6.34
CA HIS A 368 28.86 44.82 -7.42
C HIS A 368 27.70 45.83 -7.21
N PRO A 369 27.94 47.15 -7.26
CA PRO A 369 29.23 47.82 -7.47
C PRO A 369 30.15 47.67 -6.24
N LEU A 370 31.46 47.83 -6.45
CA LEU A 370 32.47 47.70 -5.40
C LEU A 370 32.09 48.47 -4.14
N PRO A 371 32.34 47.92 -2.93
CA PRO A 371 32.09 48.62 -1.68
C PRO A 371 32.75 50.01 -1.68
N ALA A 372 31.97 51.04 -1.35
CA ALA A 372 32.44 52.41 -1.36
C ALA A 372 31.93 53.18 -0.14
N ALA A 373 32.76 54.10 0.36
CA ALA A 373 32.42 55.01 1.45
C ALA A 373 32.73 56.47 1.05
N ARG A 374 32.03 57.44 1.65
CA ARG A 374 32.32 58.86 1.47
C ARG A 374 33.07 59.41 2.67
N LEU A 375 34.29 59.90 2.45
CA LEU A 375 35.06 60.63 3.45
C LEU A 375 34.69 62.11 3.40
N HIS A 376 34.41 62.70 4.56
CA HIS A 376 34.06 64.11 4.74
C HIS A 376 32.98 64.63 3.78
N GLY A 377 32.01 63.78 3.44
CA GLY A 377 30.83 64.13 2.62
C GLY A 377 31.09 64.30 1.12
N SER A 378 32.34 64.39 0.66
CA SER A 378 32.68 64.76 -0.73
C SER A 378 33.58 63.77 -1.46
N ARG A 379 34.47 63.05 -0.76
CA ARG A 379 35.42 62.14 -1.41
C ARG A 379 34.93 60.70 -1.36
N ALA A 380 34.50 60.17 -2.50
CA ALA A 380 34.20 58.75 -2.65
C ALA A 380 35.50 57.94 -2.64
N VAL A 381 35.55 56.90 -1.82
CA VAL A 381 36.65 55.94 -1.76
C VAL A 381 36.06 54.55 -1.99
N THR A 382 36.53 53.91 -3.04
CA THR A 382 36.20 52.54 -3.43
C THR A 382 37.21 51.56 -2.84
N SER A 383 36.74 50.38 -2.48
CA SER A 383 37.57 49.28 -1.99
C SER A 383 37.58 48.15 -3.00
N GLY A 384 38.76 47.66 -3.35
CA GLY A 384 38.92 46.41 -4.09
C GLY A 384 38.49 45.21 -3.26
N LEU A 385 38.31 44.06 -3.91
CA LEU A 385 37.81 42.83 -3.31
C LEU A 385 38.83 41.72 -3.47
N LYS A 386 39.15 41.08 -2.34
CA LYS A 386 39.95 39.86 -2.27
C LYS A 386 39.21 38.83 -1.43
N SER A 387 39.33 37.55 -1.77
CA SER A 387 38.92 36.45 -0.91
C SER A 387 40.14 35.76 -0.34
N ILE A 388 40.09 35.42 0.95
CA ILE A 388 41.14 34.66 1.63
C ILE A 388 40.55 33.30 2.02
N LYS A 389 41.20 32.23 1.55
CA LYS A 389 40.83 30.85 1.90
C LYS A 389 42.09 30.02 2.09
N GLY A 390 42.22 29.35 3.24
CA GLY A 390 43.37 28.48 3.55
C GLY A 390 44.73 29.19 3.46
N GLY A 391 44.80 30.45 3.88
CA GLY A 391 46.01 31.28 3.83
C GLY A 391 46.39 31.80 2.44
N ARG A 392 45.61 31.50 1.39
CA ARG A 392 45.81 32.03 0.04
C ARG A 392 44.85 33.19 -0.22
N THR A 393 45.38 34.24 -0.83
CA THR A 393 44.61 35.43 -1.22
C THR A 393 44.33 35.39 -2.72
N ILE A 394 43.05 35.46 -3.08
CA ILE A 394 42.55 35.48 -4.45
C ILE A 394 41.95 36.85 -4.70
N SER A 395 42.39 37.49 -5.77
CA SER A 395 41.81 38.76 -6.19
C SER A 395 40.49 38.55 -6.95
N LEU A 396 39.48 39.37 -6.65
CA LEU A 396 38.15 39.27 -7.24
C LEU A 396 37.85 40.46 -8.16
N ALA A 397 38.07 41.69 -7.71
CA ALA A 397 37.82 42.92 -8.46
C ALA A 397 38.53 44.13 -7.81
N GLY A 398 38.77 45.20 -8.57
CA GLY A 398 39.31 46.46 -8.01
C GLY A 398 40.75 46.37 -7.50
N GLU A 399 41.61 45.57 -8.14
CA GLU A 399 43.03 45.38 -7.75
C GLU A 399 43.84 46.67 -7.64
N ARG A 400 43.43 47.69 -8.40
CA ARG A 400 44.10 49.00 -8.46
C ARG A 400 43.62 49.96 -7.37
N GLU A 401 42.58 49.62 -6.62
CA GLU A 401 42.10 50.43 -5.51
C GLU A 401 43.13 50.42 -4.37
N THR A 402 43.39 51.59 -3.79
CA THR A 402 44.34 51.72 -2.68
C THR A 402 43.87 50.96 -1.43
N ILE A 403 42.55 50.88 -1.22
CA ILE A 403 41.93 50.13 -0.14
C ILE A 403 41.45 48.80 -0.70
N GLN A 404 41.67 47.72 0.05
CA GLN A 404 41.29 46.36 -0.32
C GLN A 404 40.49 45.74 0.83
N THR A 405 39.29 45.26 0.53
CA THR A 405 38.45 44.48 1.43
C THR A 405 38.76 43.00 1.23
N ALA A 406 39.24 42.34 2.28
CA ALA A 406 39.48 40.90 2.28
C ALA A 406 38.30 40.16 2.92
N LEU A 407 37.74 39.20 2.20
CA LEU A 407 36.62 38.38 2.64
C LEU A 407 37.15 37.02 3.07
N VAL A 408 36.91 36.68 4.33
CA VAL A 408 37.12 35.35 4.91
C VAL A 408 35.74 34.81 5.21
N LEU A 409 35.43 33.62 4.68
CA LEU A 409 34.26 32.88 5.13
C LEU A 409 34.69 31.89 6.20
N SER A 410 34.03 31.97 7.34
CA SER A 410 34.16 31.04 8.46
C SER A 410 32.94 30.12 8.48
N ASP A 411 33.05 28.98 9.16
CA ASP A 411 31.85 28.22 9.49
C ASP A 411 30.95 29.06 10.43
N ALA A 412 29.63 28.91 10.32
CA ALA A 412 28.70 29.60 11.21
C ALA A 412 28.94 29.21 12.68
N ALA A 413 29.43 27.99 12.93
CA ALA A 413 29.81 27.54 14.27
C ALA A 413 31.10 28.19 14.81
N GLU A 414 31.90 28.85 13.97
CA GLU A 414 33.15 29.54 14.35
C GLU A 414 32.96 31.05 14.58
N TYR A 415 31.73 31.57 14.42
CA TYR A 415 31.44 33.01 14.46
C TYR A 415 30.86 33.49 15.80
N ASP A 416 30.54 32.59 16.73
CA ASP A 416 30.24 32.88 18.14
C ASP A 416 31.50 32.76 19.02
#